data_AF-M5C3J8-F1
#
_entry.id   AF-M5C3J8-F1
#
_cell.length_a   1.000
_cell.length_b   1.000
_cell.length_c   1.000
_cell.angle_alpha   90.00
_cell.angle_beta   90.00
_cell.angle_gamma   90.00
#
_symmetry.space_group_name_H-M   'P 1'
#
loop_
_entity.id
_entity.type
_entity.pdbx_description
1 polymer ?
#
loop_
_entity_poly.entity_id
_entity_poly.type
_entity_poly.pdbx_seq_one_letter_code
_entity_poly.pdbx_strand_id
1 'polypeptide(L)'
;MVPLYSGLVATALLAAPVLSMTSYPNEFFTPETVLDSTWVANAKWAQANTIVDAKFVAAQGPWTVTSKPIIAPTGDKHDYMSLRPYYWPDCSSAGNTTELTNEQIYVTCPYVRRDGQFNPDARMVNDTGAFQAMTDSIFYNALAWSFTKDSTYSGNIANAINTCYSVALESKKAARRVFWI
;
A
#
# COMPACT_ATOMS: atom_id res chain seq x y z
N MET A 1 -39.04 5.50 51.66
CA MET A 1 -39.09 6.27 50.40
C MET A 1 -37.67 6.61 50.02
N VAL A 2 -37.13 6.01 48.94
CA VAL A 2 -35.78 6.27 48.43
C VAL A 2 -35.95 6.83 47.02
N PRO A 3 -35.37 7.98 46.64
CA PRO A 3 -35.54 8.49 45.29
C PRO A 3 -34.56 7.79 44.35
N LEU A 4 -35.08 7.21 43.26
CA LEU A 4 -34.27 6.81 42.12
C LEU A 4 -33.92 8.05 41.28
N TYR A 5 -32.63 8.36 41.15
CA TYR A 5 -32.15 9.29 40.14
C TYR A 5 -31.88 8.52 38.84
N SER A 6 -32.72 8.73 37.84
CA SER A 6 -32.49 8.26 36.47
C SER A 6 -31.48 9.20 35.80
N GLY A 7 -30.21 8.80 35.75
CA GLY A 7 -29.19 9.45 34.94
C GLY A 7 -29.28 8.97 33.49
N LEU A 8 -29.71 9.84 32.58
CA LEU A 8 -29.55 9.64 31.13
C LEU A 8 -28.06 9.82 30.79
N VAL A 9 -27.36 8.73 30.48
CA VAL A 9 -26.02 8.77 29.90
C VAL A 9 -26.18 9.04 28.40
N ALA A 10 -25.94 10.28 27.98
CA ALA A 10 -25.85 10.61 26.57
C ALA A 10 -24.47 10.15 26.05
N THR A 11 -24.46 9.02 25.34
CA THR A 11 -23.26 8.55 24.64
C THR A 11 -23.05 9.42 23.40
N ALA A 12 -22.16 10.41 23.49
CA ALA A 12 -21.73 11.17 22.32
C ALA A 12 -20.90 10.25 21.41
N LEU A 13 -21.45 9.88 20.25
CA LEU A 13 -20.69 9.28 19.15
C LEU A 13 -19.72 10.34 18.62
N LEU A 14 -18.50 10.37 19.16
CA LEU A 14 -17.40 11.10 18.56
C LEU A 14 -17.01 10.35 17.28
N ALA A 15 -17.39 10.90 16.12
CA ALA A 15 -16.84 10.45 14.85
C ALA A 15 -15.33 10.74 14.89
N ALA A 16 -14.52 9.69 15.03
CA ALA A 16 -13.09 9.82 14.89
C ALA A 16 -12.81 10.37 13.48
N PRO A 17 -12.03 11.45 13.34
CA PRO A 17 -11.66 11.92 12.02
C PRO A 17 -10.92 10.79 11.30
N VAL A 18 -11.44 10.36 10.16
CA VAL A 18 -10.73 9.45 9.26
C VAL A 18 -9.60 10.28 8.65
N LEU A 19 -8.40 10.16 9.23
CA LEU A 19 -7.18 10.69 8.63
C LEU A 19 -6.91 9.89 7.35
N SER A 20 -7.28 10.47 6.21
CA SER A 20 -6.89 9.94 4.90
C SER A 20 -5.65 10.69 4.42
N MET A 21 -4.52 10.00 4.38
CA MET A 21 -3.35 10.50 3.68
C MET A 21 -3.57 10.36 2.17
N THR A 22 -3.33 11.42 1.42
CA THR A 22 -3.37 11.38 -0.06
C THR A 22 -1.94 11.45 -0.58
N SER A 23 -1.38 10.30 -1.00
CA SER A 23 -0.09 10.26 -1.71
C SER A 23 -0.31 10.53 -3.19
N TYR A 24 0.52 11.36 -3.81
CA TYR A 24 0.44 11.63 -5.23
C TYR A 24 1.59 10.95 -6.00
N PRO A 25 1.33 10.33 -7.16
CA PRO A 25 2.37 9.66 -7.95
C PRO A 25 3.37 10.64 -8.60
N ASN A 26 3.14 11.95 -8.49
CA ASN A 26 3.94 13.01 -9.11
C ASN A 26 4.73 13.85 -8.09
N GLU A 27 5.12 13.25 -6.96
CA GLU A 27 5.97 13.89 -5.96
C GLU A 27 7.46 13.65 -6.28
N PHE A 28 8.11 14.66 -6.85
CA PHE A 28 9.51 14.58 -7.29
C PHE A 28 10.37 15.59 -6.55
N PHE A 29 11.36 15.10 -5.82
CA PHE A 29 12.45 15.92 -5.29
C PHE A 29 13.79 15.21 -5.44
N THR A 30 14.86 15.99 -5.39
CA THR A 30 16.22 15.45 -5.35
C THR A 30 16.62 15.20 -3.89
N PRO A 31 17.45 14.18 -3.59
CA PRO A 31 17.96 13.98 -2.24
C PRO A 31 18.62 15.24 -1.67
N GLU A 32 19.33 15.99 -2.49
CA GLU A 32 20.01 17.23 -2.12
C GLU A 32 19.02 18.28 -1.62
N THR A 33 17.89 18.45 -2.31
CA THR A 33 16.84 19.38 -1.89
C THR A 33 16.21 19.02 -0.54
N VAL A 34 16.13 17.73 -0.21
CA VAL A 34 15.62 17.28 1.10
C VAL A 34 16.63 17.51 2.22
N LEU A 35 17.92 17.29 1.93
CA LEU A 35 19.00 17.38 2.92
C LEU A 35 19.40 18.82 3.23
N ASP A 36 19.43 19.70 2.23
CA ASP A 36 19.74 21.13 2.41
C ASP A 36 18.69 21.83 3.29
N SER A 37 17.45 21.34 3.29
CA SER A 37 16.38 21.77 4.21
C SER A 37 16.07 23.28 4.16
N THR A 38 16.60 24.03 3.20
CA THR A 38 16.46 25.50 3.13
C THR A 38 15.02 25.95 2.89
N TRP A 39 14.24 25.14 2.17
CA TRP A 39 12.80 25.34 1.99
C TRP A 39 11.98 25.12 3.29
N VAL A 40 12.56 24.42 4.26
CA VAL A 40 11.84 23.97 5.46
C VAL A 40 11.65 25.12 6.45
N ALA A 41 12.54 26.11 6.48
CA ALA A 41 12.51 27.21 7.45
C ALA A 41 11.16 27.95 7.52
N ASN A 42 10.44 28.03 6.40
CA ASN A 42 9.15 28.72 6.30
C ASN A 42 7.93 27.77 6.23
N ALA A 43 8.15 26.44 6.25
CA ALA A 43 7.13 25.42 5.98
C ALA A 43 6.61 24.71 7.25
N LYS A 44 6.44 25.43 8.37
CA LYS A 44 6.13 24.84 9.69
C LYS A 44 4.89 23.92 9.70
N TRP A 45 3.82 24.30 9.01
CA TRP A 45 2.60 23.48 8.93
C TRP A 45 2.80 22.23 8.09
N ALA A 46 3.54 22.33 6.99
CA ALA A 46 3.88 21.17 6.17
C ALA A 46 4.74 20.17 6.96
N GLN A 47 5.73 20.65 7.72
CA GLN A 47 6.53 19.79 8.60
C GLN A 47 5.66 19.05 9.63
N ALA A 48 4.73 19.76 10.27
CA ALA A 48 3.85 19.16 11.27
C ALA A 48 2.97 18.06 10.64
N ASN A 49 2.42 18.31 9.44
CA ASN A 49 1.66 17.30 8.70
C ASN A 49 2.54 16.12 8.28
N THR A 50 3.73 16.36 7.74
CA THR A 50 4.68 15.30 7.40
C THR A 50 5.05 14.44 8.59
N ILE A 51 5.20 15.01 9.79
CA ILE A 51 5.42 14.23 11.02
C ILE A 51 4.22 13.34 11.35
N VAL A 52 3.00 13.87 11.19
CA VAL A 52 1.76 13.11 11.41
C VAL A 52 1.65 11.97 10.40
N ASP A 53 1.87 12.26 9.12
CA ASP A 53 1.82 11.29 8.03
C ASP A 53 2.90 10.22 8.19
N ALA A 54 4.14 10.60 8.52
CA ALA A 54 5.23 9.67 8.78
C ALA A 54 4.88 8.66 9.88
N LYS A 55 4.27 9.14 10.98
CA LYS A 55 3.81 8.28 12.09
C LYS A 55 2.63 7.41 11.67
N PHE A 56 1.66 8.01 10.97
CA PHE A 56 0.45 7.32 10.54
C PHE A 56 0.76 6.16 9.60
N VAL A 57 1.60 6.39 8.58
CA VAL A 57 1.98 5.34 7.62
C VAL A 57 2.89 4.32 8.28
N ALA A 58 3.91 4.73 9.05
CA ALA A 58 4.80 3.78 9.73
C ALA A 58 4.04 2.76 10.61
N ALA A 59 2.93 3.17 11.21
CA ALA A 59 2.07 2.31 12.02
C ALA A 59 1.24 1.27 11.23
N GLN A 60 1.12 1.39 9.91
CA GLN A 60 0.34 0.46 9.06
C GLN A 60 1.14 -0.75 8.58
N GLY A 61 2.46 -0.72 8.72
CA GLY A 61 3.31 -1.88 8.40
C GLY A 61 3.11 -3.03 9.40
N PRO A 62 3.79 -4.17 9.18
CA PRO A 62 4.77 -4.42 8.11
C PRO A 62 4.12 -4.68 6.74
N TRP A 63 4.67 -4.06 5.69
CA TRP A 63 4.27 -4.33 4.30
C TRP A 63 5.15 -5.42 3.70
N THR A 64 4.52 -6.50 3.24
CA THR A 64 5.22 -7.64 2.66
C THR A 64 4.45 -8.23 1.50
N VAL A 65 5.19 -8.74 0.51
CA VAL A 65 4.66 -9.50 -0.63
C VAL A 65 4.06 -10.84 -0.20
N THR A 66 4.37 -11.34 1.01
CA THR A 66 3.87 -12.64 1.48
C THR A 66 2.48 -12.57 2.10
N SER A 67 1.86 -11.39 2.24
CA SER A 67 0.52 -11.24 2.81
C SER A 67 -0.62 -11.47 1.82
N LYS A 68 -0.34 -11.48 0.51
CA LYS A 68 -1.36 -11.68 -0.53
C LYS A 68 -2.03 -13.06 -0.44
N PRO A 69 -3.34 -13.16 -0.77
CA PRO A 69 -4.08 -14.42 -0.76
C PRO A 69 -3.78 -15.30 -1.99
N ILE A 70 -3.46 -14.69 -3.13
CA ILE A 70 -3.20 -15.37 -4.39
C ILE A 70 -1.69 -15.49 -4.60
N ILE A 71 -1.20 -16.70 -4.88
CA ILE A 71 0.22 -16.96 -5.12
C ILE A 71 0.52 -16.74 -6.61
N ALA A 72 1.71 -16.22 -6.92
CA ALA A 72 2.16 -16.04 -8.29
C ALA A 72 2.20 -17.39 -9.04
N PRO A 73 2.11 -17.40 -10.39
CA PRO A 73 2.17 -18.63 -11.19
C PRO A 73 3.44 -19.47 -11.00
N THR A 74 4.50 -18.89 -10.44
CA THR A 74 5.75 -19.58 -10.06
C THR A 74 5.58 -20.52 -8.87
N GLY A 75 4.50 -20.35 -8.09
CA GLY A 75 4.25 -21.07 -6.84
C GLY A 75 5.01 -20.50 -5.63
N ASP A 76 5.78 -19.43 -5.81
CA ASP A 76 6.52 -18.77 -4.73
C ASP A 76 5.73 -17.55 -4.20
N LYS A 77 5.54 -17.49 -2.88
CA LYS A 77 4.82 -16.39 -2.23
C LYS A 77 5.67 -15.11 -2.12
N HIS A 78 6.99 -15.26 -2.22
CA HIS A 78 7.94 -14.16 -2.20
C HIS A 78 8.01 -13.41 -3.54
N ASP A 79 7.43 -13.97 -4.60
CA ASP A 79 7.35 -13.30 -5.89
C ASP A 79 6.27 -12.21 -5.86
N TYR A 80 6.65 -11.01 -6.29
CA TYR A 80 5.71 -9.89 -6.44
C TYR A 80 4.66 -10.19 -7.50
N MET A 81 3.39 -9.91 -7.21
CA MET A 81 2.29 -10.09 -8.15
C MET A 81 1.36 -8.88 -8.18
N SER A 82 0.96 -8.47 -9.38
CA SER A 82 -0.07 -7.45 -9.59
C SER A 82 -0.88 -7.80 -10.83
N LEU A 83 -2.12 -7.32 -10.90
CA LEU A 83 -2.94 -7.42 -12.10
C LEU A 83 -3.06 -6.06 -12.75
N ARG A 84 -3.08 -6.03 -14.08
CA ARG A 84 -3.11 -4.76 -14.82
C ARG A 84 -4.48 -4.10 -14.71
N PRO A 85 -4.55 -2.82 -14.29
CA PRO A 85 -5.81 -2.10 -14.09
C PRO A 85 -6.79 -2.10 -15.26
N TYR A 86 -6.28 -2.16 -16.50
CA TYR A 86 -7.11 -2.03 -17.71
C TYR A 86 -7.24 -3.32 -18.51
N TYR A 87 -6.98 -4.47 -17.89
CA TYR A 87 -7.09 -5.77 -18.55
C TYR A 87 -8.24 -6.57 -17.95
N TRP A 88 -9.12 -7.06 -18.82
CA TRP A 88 -10.34 -7.77 -18.46
C TRP A 88 -10.35 -9.16 -19.08
N PRO A 89 -10.82 -10.19 -18.37
CA PRO A 89 -10.96 -11.52 -18.94
C PRO A 89 -12.03 -11.52 -20.05
N ASP A 90 -11.70 -12.16 -21.17
CA ASP A 90 -12.64 -12.50 -22.22
C ASP A 90 -12.87 -14.01 -22.26
N CYS A 91 -13.94 -14.46 -21.60
CA CYS A 91 -14.29 -15.87 -21.51
C CYS A 91 -15.25 -16.34 -22.62
N SER A 92 -15.49 -15.55 -23.67
CA SER A 92 -16.46 -15.91 -24.72
C SER A 92 -16.15 -17.24 -25.42
N SER A 93 -14.87 -17.62 -25.44
CA SER A 93 -14.38 -18.85 -26.07
C SER A 93 -14.08 -19.98 -25.07
N ALA A 94 -14.34 -19.79 -23.77
CA ALA A 94 -14.02 -20.78 -22.74
C ALA A 94 -14.95 -22.02 -22.78
N GLY A 95 -16.11 -21.92 -23.43
CA GLY A 95 -17.04 -23.05 -23.62
C GLY A 95 -17.63 -23.62 -22.32
N ASN A 96 -17.51 -22.90 -21.21
CA ASN A 96 -18.02 -23.28 -19.90
C ASN A 96 -19.55 -23.12 -19.85
N THR A 97 -20.22 -24.11 -19.26
CA THR A 97 -21.68 -24.09 -19.03
C THR A 97 -22.06 -23.60 -17.64
N THR A 98 -21.06 -23.37 -16.77
CA THR A 98 -21.19 -22.90 -15.39
C THR A 98 -20.27 -21.70 -15.15
N GLU A 99 -20.58 -20.88 -14.15
CA GLU A 99 -19.70 -19.78 -13.73
C GLU A 99 -18.30 -20.32 -13.35
N LEU A 100 -17.26 -19.66 -13.86
CA LEU A 100 -15.86 -20.02 -13.57
C LEU A 100 -15.41 -19.35 -12.27
N THR A 101 -14.59 -20.04 -11.49
CA THR A 101 -13.90 -19.38 -10.36
C THR A 101 -12.84 -18.42 -10.87
N ASN A 102 -12.40 -17.47 -10.03
CA ASN A 102 -11.33 -16.54 -10.39
C ASN A 102 -10.06 -17.25 -10.86
N GLU A 103 -9.66 -18.32 -10.19
CA GLU A 103 -8.50 -19.14 -10.55
C GLU A 103 -8.67 -19.78 -11.93
N GLN A 104 -9.88 -20.23 -12.27
CA GLN A 104 -10.18 -20.79 -13.58
C GLN A 104 -10.17 -19.70 -14.66
N ILE A 105 -10.69 -18.50 -14.36
CA ILE A 105 -10.68 -17.35 -15.26
C ILE A 105 -9.25 -16.96 -15.63
N TYR A 106 -8.35 -16.87 -14.63
CA TYR A 106 -6.95 -16.49 -14.84
C TYR A 106 -6.18 -17.43 -15.75
N VAL A 107 -6.59 -18.70 -15.83
CA VAL A 107 -5.94 -19.73 -16.64
C VAL A 107 -6.63 -19.93 -17.99
N THR A 108 -7.95 -19.79 -18.04
CA THR A 108 -8.76 -20.20 -19.20
C THR A 108 -9.07 -19.04 -20.14
N CYS A 109 -9.26 -17.83 -19.61
CA CYS A 109 -9.75 -16.70 -20.40
C CYS A 109 -8.59 -15.80 -20.83
N PRO A 110 -8.44 -15.48 -22.14
CA PRO A 110 -7.51 -14.44 -22.57
C PRO A 110 -7.90 -13.08 -21.99
N TYR A 111 -6.91 -12.30 -21.53
CA TYR A 111 -7.14 -10.95 -21.03
C TYR A 111 -6.97 -9.91 -22.14
N VAL A 112 -7.95 -9.01 -22.27
CA VAL A 112 -8.00 -7.96 -23.29
C VAL A 112 -7.92 -6.57 -22.66
N ARG A 113 -7.22 -5.65 -23.33
CA ARG A 113 -7.08 -4.26 -22.87
C ARG A 113 -8.39 -3.50 -23.10
N ARG A 114 -8.94 -2.90 -22.04
CA ARG A 114 -10.05 -1.94 -22.07
C ARG A 114 -9.58 -0.64 -21.42
N ASP A 115 -9.11 0.28 -22.25
CA ASP A 115 -8.51 1.53 -21.77
C ASP A 115 -9.51 2.37 -20.97
N GLY A 116 -9.04 2.96 -19.87
CA GLY A 116 -9.87 3.74 -18.95
C GLY A 116 -10.92 2.95 -18.15
N GLN A 117 -11.12 1.65 -18.42
CA GLN A 117 -12.05 0.80 -17.68
C GLN A 117 -11.29 0.00 -16.63
N PHE A 118 -11.38 0.42 -15.37
CA PHE A 118 -10.65 -0.21 -14.28
C PHE A 118 -11.26 -1.58 -13.91
N ASN A 119 -10.48 -2.64 -14.04
CA ASN A 119 -10.86 -3.98 -13.57
C ASN A 119 -10.74 -4.03 -12.03
N PRO A 120 -11.85 -4.22 -11.29
CA PRO A 120 -11.81 -4.33 -9.83
C PRO A 120 -10.95 -5.49 -9.33
N ASP A 121 -10.73 -6.53 -10.15
CA ASP A 121 -9.87 -7.67 -9.82
C ASP A 121 -8.45 -7.24 -9.48
N ALA A 122 -7.98 -6.10 -10.03
CA ALA A 122 -6.68 -5.54 -9.71
C ALA A 122 -6.48 -5.18 -8.24
N ARG A 123 -7.55 -5.18 -7.44
CA ARG A 123 -7.49 -5.02 -5.97
C ARG A 123 -7.47 -6.34 -5.20
N MET A 124 -7.74 -7.49 -5.84
CA MET A 124 -7.66 -8.81 -5.20
C MET A 124 -6.22 -9.23 -4.88
N VAL A 125 -5.25 -8.75 -5.66
CA VAL A 125 -3.82 -8.88 -5.37
C VAL A 125 -3.26 -7.50 -5.08
N ASN A 126 -2.93 -7.26 -3.81
CA ASN A 126 -2.59 -5.91 -3.33
C ASN A 126 -1.09 -5.74 -2.99
N ASP A 127 -0.18 -6.43 -3.67
CA ASP A 127 1.25 -6.12 -3.54
C ASP A 127 1.55 -4.70 -4.06
N THR A 128 0.74 -4.17 -4.98
CA THR A 128 0.79 -2.77 -5.44
C THR A 128 0.54 -1.79 -4.30
N GLY A 129 -0.54 -1.98 -3.54
CA GLY A 129 -0.85 -1.14 -2.38
C GLY A 129 0.14 -1.32 -1.23
N ALA A 130 0.61 -2.55 -0.98
CA ALA A 130 1.65 -2.80 0.01
C ALA A 130 2.96 -2.10 -0.35
N PHE A 131 3.37 -2.16 -1.62
CA PHE A 131 4.56 -1.47 -2.12
C PHE A 131 4.40 0.05 -2.03
N GLN A 132 3.25 0.60 -2.44
CA GLN A 132 2.96 2.03 -2.34
C GLN A 132 3.02 2.51 -0.88
N ALA A 133 2.36 1.81 0.05
CA ALA A 133 2.37 2.20 1.46
C ALA A 133 3.76 2.11 2.09
N MET A 134 4.57 1.11 1.70
CA MET A 134 5.98 1.05 2.08
C MET A 134 6.77 2.24 1.54
N THR A 135 6.62 2.60 0.26
CA THR A 135 7.34 3.74 -0.32
C THR A 135 6.91 5.06 0.31
N ASP A 136 5.62 5.23 0.60
CA ASP A 136 5.10 6.40 1.31
C ASP A 136 5.69 6.48 2.72
N SER A 137 5.78 5.35 3.43
CA SER A 137 6.44 5.30 4.74
C SER A 137 7.88 5.76 4.66
N ILE A 138 8.66 5.21 3.73
CA ILE A 138 10.06 5.60 3.52
C ILE A 138 10.16 7.09 3.23
N PHE A 139 9.30 7.58 2.34
CA PHE A 139 9.27 8.97 1.89
C PHE A 139 8.99 9.96 3.03
N TYR A 140 7.86 9.80 3.74
CA TYR A 140 7.48 10.72 4.81
C TYR A 140 8.43 10.62 6.01
N ASN A 141 8.93 9.42 6.32
CA ASN A 141 9.94 9.28 7.38
C ASN A 141 11.29 9.89 6.96
N ALA A 142 11.69 9.83 5.69
CA ALA A 142 12.92 10.48 5.22
C ALA A 142 12.82 12.01 5.32
N LEU A 143 11.67 12.58 4.93
CA LEU A 143 11.40 14.00 5.11
C LEU A 143 11.39 14.38 6.59
N ALA A 144 10.62 13.66 7.42
CA ALA A 144 10.56 13.92 8.86
C ALA A 144 11.94 13.87 9.51
N TRP A 145 12.76 12.88 9.14
CA TRP A 145 14.15 12.80 9.58
C TRP A 145 14.97 13.99 9.12
N SER A 146 14.79 14.48 7.89
CA SER A 146 15.64 15.54 7.33
C SER A 146 15.57 16.84 8.13
N PHE A 147 14.40 17.21 8.66
CA PHE A 147 14.23 18.44 9.42
C PHE A 147 14.12 18.27 10.94
N THR A 148 13.79 17.08 11.45
CA THR A 148 13.80 16.82 12.91
C THR A 148 15.12 16.24 13.42
N LYS A 149 15.85 15.52 12.56
CA LYS A 149 17.01 14.68 12.88
C LYS A 149 16.73 13.59 13.94
N ASP A 150 15.47 13.26 14.20
CA ASP A 150 15.07 12.21 15.15
C ASP A 150 15.30 10.82 14.54
N SER A 151 16.09 9.99 15.24
CA SER A 151 16.47 8.66 14.78
C SER A 151 15.29 7.70 14.65
N THR A 152 14.16 7.98 15.30
CA THR A 152 12.91 7.21 15.16
C THR A 152 12.52 7.06 13.70
N TYR A 153 12.55 8.16 12.93
CA TYR A 153 12.15 8.15 11.53
C TYR A 153 13.14 7.35 10.67
N SER A 154 14.45 7.48 10.91
CA SER A 154 15.44 6.63 10.23
C SER A 154 15.29 5.13 10.58
N GLY A 155 14.88 4.81 11.80
CA GLY A 155 14.56 3.44 12.22
C GLY A 155 13.35 2.88 11.47
N ASN A 156 12.30 3.67 11.28
CA ASN A 156 11.12 3.28 10.49
C ASN A 156 11.48 2.99 9.03
N ILE A 157 12.34 3.81 8.42
CA ILE A 157 12.85 3.58 7.06
C ILE A 157 13.58 2.24 6.97
N ALA A 158 14.52 2.00 7.88
CA ALA A 158 15.28 0.75 7.91
C ALA A 158 14.35 -0.46 8.09
N ASN A 159 13.34 -0.36 8.96
CA ASN A 159 12.37 -1.42 9.17
C ASN A 159 11.53 -1.71 7.91
N ALA A 160 11.04 -0.67 7.23
CA ALA A 160 10.26 -0.81 6.00
C ALA A 160 11.08 -1.51 4.88
N ILE A 161 12.33 -1.06 4.67
CA ILE A 161 13.24 -1.66 3.69
C ILE A 161 13.54 -3.11 4.04
N ASN A 162 13.95 -3.39 5.29
CA ASN A 162 14.31 -4.74 5.71
C ASN A 162 13.13 -5.69 5.59
N THR A 163 11.93 -5.27 5.96
CA THR A 163 10.71 -6.10 5.85
C THR A 163 10.43 -6.49 4.40
N CYS A 164 10.42 -5.53 3.48
CA CYS A 164 10.07 -5.82 2.09
C CYS A 164 11.15 -6.64 1.38
N TYR A 165 12.41 -6.22 1.51
CA TYR A 165 13.52 -6.83 0.75
C TYR A 165 14.04 -8.11 1.38
N SER A 166 14.10 -8.24 2.71
CA SER A 166 14.57 -9.50 3.32
C SER A 166 13.59 -10.62 3.03
N VAL A 167 12.29 -10.33 3.03
CA VAL A 167 11.28 -11.28 2.59
C VAL A 167 11.41 -11.53 1.09
N ALA A 168 11.54 -10.52 0.23
CA ALA A 168 11.66 -10.76 -1.21
C ALA A 168 12.92 -11.55 -1.64
N LEU A 169 14.05 -11.38 -0.95
CA LEU A 169 15.35 -11.98 -1.30
C LEU A 169 15.50 -13.47 -0.94
N GLU A 170 14.58 -14.03 -0.14
CA GLU A 170 14.56 -15.48 0.14
C GLU A 170 14.15 -16.30 -1.10
N SER A 171 13.56 -15.67 -2.14
CA SER A 171 13.31 -16.28 -3.45
C SER A 171 14.62 -16.48 -4.22
N LYS A 172 15.18 -17.70 -4.16
CA LYS A 172 16.36 -18.09 -4.97
C LYS A 172 16.03 -18.33 -6.46
N LYS A 173 14.82 -18.05 -6.93
CA LYS A 173 14.39 -18.38 -8.29
C LYS A 173 13.33 -17.44 -8.89
N ALA A 174 13.58 -16.15 -9.09
CA ALA A 174 12.63 -15.39 -9.92
C ALA A 174 13.21 -14.14 -10.61
N ALA A 175 14.05 -14.35 -11.62
CA ALA A 175 14.28 -13.35 -12.68
C ALA A 175 13.82 -13.87 -14.06
N ARG A 176 12.90 -14.84 -14.10
CA ARG A 176 12.38 -15.38 -15.37
C ARG A 176 10.86 -15.35 -15.36
N ARG A 177 10.34 -14.33 -16.04
CA ARG A 177 8.94 -14.00 -16.30
C ARG A 177 8.21 -13.41 -15.09
N VAL A 178 8.37 -12.10 -14.91
CA VAL A 178 7.29 -11.26 -14.39
C VAL A 178 6.10 -11.54 -15.31
N PHE A 179 5.13 -12.32 -14.83
CA PHE A 179 3.96 -12.67 -15.61
C PHE A 179 3.00 -11.48 -15.55
N TRP A 180 3.08 -10.66 -16.59
CA TRP A 180 2.19 -9.53 -16.82
C TRP A 180 0.89 -10.08 -17.41
N ILE A 181 -0.11 -10.35 -16.56
CA ILE A 181 -1.50 -10.52 -17.03
C ILE A 181 -2.11 -9.13 -17.17
#